data_AF-A0A8J7QW11-F1
#
_entry.id   AF-A0A8J7QW11-F1
#
_cell.length_a   1.000
_cell.length_b   1.000
_cell.length_c   1.000
_cell.angle_alpha   90.00
_cell.angle_beta   90.00
_cell.angle_gamma   90.00
#
_symmetry.space_group_name_H-M   'P 1'
#
loop_
_entity.id
_entity.type
_entity.pdbx_description
1 polymer ?
#
loop_
_entity_poly.entity_id
_entity_poly.type
_entity_poly.pdbx_seq_one_letter_code
_entity_poly.pdbx_strand_id
1 'polypeptide(L)'
;MFFLGHMCWAYAFGKSTSRLTSGKVKVQLLLLCGVLPDVDLFLGVEHGGAVHSVAFWIVAFVPVLLLIGPKRGLPCLASTLQHLLFGDMVAAKYKILVPFSDTGFGFGLGLLSTISLSLELLGFFAFIMLAHFSGELRALFRKDPENLLSLLPAVAMLASIESALWMGGLGTVAFCFEAAQVSFLLLLLYSSLMGAAGKMPIASREGGFQSGRGSK
;
A
#
# COMPACT_ATOMS: atom_id res chain seq x y z
N MET A 1 -6.29 6.52 -9.91
CA MET A 1 -6.51 7.39 -8.73
C MET A 1 -5.15 7.98 -8.34
N PHE A 2 -5.05 8.91 -7.41
CA PHE A 2 -3.75 9.26 -6.82
C PHE A 2 -3.33 8.19 -5.82
N PHE A 3 -2.06 8.22 -5.40
CA PHE A 3 -1.53 7.17 -4.52
C PHE A 3 -2.20 7.14 -3.15
N LEU A 4 -2.70 8.29 -2.64
CA LEU A 4 -3.46 8.35 -1.39
C LEU A 4 -4.64 7.36 -1.43
N GLY A 5 -5.50 7.49 -2.43
CA GLY A 5 -6.65 6.63 -2.63
C GLY A 5 -6.26 5.18 -2.86
N HIS A 6 -5.28 4.92 -3.74
CA HIS A 6 -4.80 3.56 -3.99
C HIS A 6 -4.30 2.88 -2.71
N MET A 7 -3.54 3.58 -1.86
CA MET A 7 -3.08 3.04 -0.58
C MET A 7 -4.21 2.85 0.43
N CYS A 8 -5.09 3.83 0.59
CA CYS A 8 -6.17 3.75 1.57
C CYS A 8 -7.19 2.65 1.22
N TRP A 9 -7.55 2.51 -0.06
CA TRP A 9 -8.38 1.40 -0.53
C TRP A 9 -7.64 0.06 -0.46
N ALA A 10 -6.34 0.02 -0.76
CA ALA A 10 -5.53 -1.19 -0.55
C ALA A 10 -5.59 -1.68 0.89
N TYR A 11 -5.52 -0.78 1.87
CA TYR A 11 -5.71 -1.14 3.26
C TYR A 11 -7.13 -1.65 3.53
N ALA A 12 -8.18 -0.99 3.02
CA ALA A 12 -9.56 -1.43 3.25
C ALA A 12 -9.84 -2.85 2.70
N PHE A 13 -9.44 -3.12 1.45
CA PHE A 13 -9.61 -4.42 0.80
C PHE A 13 -8.71 -5.50 1.44
N GLY A 14 -7.45 -5.16 1.70
CA GLY A 14 -6.50 -6.04 2.36
C GLY A 14 -6.93 -6.41 3.77
N LYS A 15 -7.35 -5.42 4.56
CA LYS A 15 -7.82 -5.62 5.94
C LYS A 15 -9.06 -6.50 6.00
N SER A 16 -10.01 -6.26 5.09
CA SER A 16 -11.22 -7.09 4.98
C SER A 16 -10.85 -8.54 4.66
N THR A 17 -9.96 -8.74 3.68
CA THR A 17 -9.46 -10.09 3.32
C THR A 17 -8.66 -10.74 4.46
N SER A 18 -7.89 -9.95 5.21
CA SER A 18 -7.14 -10.41 6.38
C SER A 18 -8.06 -10.92 7.48
N ARG A 19 -9.22 -10.29 7.68
CA ARG A 19 -10.24 -10.78 8.62
C ARG A 19 -10.84 -12.11 8.15
N LEU A 20 -11.18 -12.22 6.86
CA LEU A 20 -11.74 -13.45 6.28
C LEU A 20 -10.77 -14.63 6.36
N THR A 21 -9.48 -14.38 6.14
CA THR A 21 -8.44 -15.41 6.13
C THR A 21 -7.79 -15.63 7.50
N SER A 22 -8.22 -14.88 8.54
CA SER A 22 -7.58 -14.84 9.87
C SER A 22 -6.07 -14.52 9.80
N GLY A 23 -5.67 -13.78 8.77
CA GLY A 23 -4.35 -13.25 8.59
C GLY A 23 -4.05 -12.09 9.53
N LYS A 24 -2.77 -11.95 9.90
CA LYS A 24 -2.24 -10.70 10.47
C LYS A 24 -1.21 -10.17 9.50
N VAL A 25 -1.55 -9.07 8.83
CA VAL A 25 -0.68 -8.36 7.90
C VAL A 25 -0.56 -6.92 8.39
N LYS A 26 0.66 -6.39 8.36
CA LYS A 26 0.96 -5.04 8.85
C LYS A 26 0.34 -4.00 7.93
N VAL A 27 -0.09 -2.88 8.50
CA VAL A 27 -0.69 -1.76 7.77
C VAL A 27 0.24 -1.30 6.65
N GLN A 28 1.53 -1.10 6.94
CA GLN A 28 2.52 -0.61 5.98
C GLN A 28 2.60 -1.49 4.74
N LEU A 29 2.51 -2.82 4.90
CA LEU A 29 2.59 -3.75 3.79
C LEU A 29 1.34 -3.69 2.92
N LEU A 30 0.15 -3.56 3.54
CA LEU A 30 -1.10 -3.39 2.79
C LEU A 30 -1.12 -2.08 2.01
N LEU A 31 -0.63 -0.98 2.60
CA LEU A 31 -0.50 0.30 1.91
C LEU A 31 0.48 0.20 0.73
N LEU A 32 1.66 -0.38 0.97
CA LEU A 32 2.67 -0.57 -0.07
C LEU A 32 2.14 -1.41 -1.25
N CYS A 33 1.42 -2.50 -0.97
CA CYS A 33 0.79 -3.32 -2.00
C CYS A 33 -0.15 -2.50 -2.91
N GLY A 34 -0.78 -1.46 -2.37
CA GLY A 34 -1.66 -0.57 -3.12
C GLY A 34 -0.98 0.26 -4.20
N VAL A 35 0.32 0.49 -4.13
CA VAL A 35 1.08 1.31 -5.09
C VAL A 35 2.08 0.48 -5.91
N LEU A 36 2.14 -0.83 -5.70
CA LEU A 36 3.03 -1.70 -6.45
C LEU A 36 2.78 -1.69 -7.97
N PRO A 37 1.53 -1.61 -8.48
CA PRO A 37 1.31 -1.53 -9.93
C PRO A 37 1.95 -0.29 -10.56
N ASP A 38 1.96 0.83 -9.85
CA ASP A 38 2.57 2.10 -10.26
C ASP A 38 4.10 2.16 -10.10
N VAL A 39 4.74 1.03 -9.79
CA VAL A 39 6.21 0.96 -9.76
C VAL A 39 6.81 1.26 -11.14
N ASP A 40 6.04 1.06 -12.22
CA ASP A 40 6.45 1.41 -13.58
C ASP A 40 6.82 2.89 -13.74
N LEU A 41 6.12 3.79 -13.04
CA LEU A 41 6.42 5.22 -13.00
C LEU A 41 7.83 5.52 -12.49
N PHE A 42 8.38 4.66 -11.63
CA PHE A 42 9.74 4.80 -11.10
C PHE A 42 10.79 4.06 -11.94
N LEU A 43 10.37 3.07 -12.74
CA LEU A 43 11.27 2.23 -13.54
C LEU A 43 11.45 2.76 -14.98
N GLY A 44 10.68 3.77 -15.39
CA GLY A 44 10.77 4.33 -16.75
C GLY A 44 10.27 3.36 -17.83
N VAL A 45 9.42 2.40 -17.46
CA VAL A 45 8.75 1.50 -18.41
C VAL A 45 7.40 2.08 -18.82
N GLU A 46 6.77 1.52 -19.86
CA GLU A 46 5.44 1.97 -20.31
C GLU A 46 4.42 1.84 -19.17
N HIS A 47 3.93 2.99 -18.71
CA HIS A 47 2.90 3.05 -17.70
C HIS A 47 1.57 2.51 -18.25
N GLY A 48 0.91 1.64 -17.48
CA GLY A 48 -0.30 0.96 -17.94
C GLY A 48 -0.05 -0.32 -18.76
N GLY A 49 1.20 -0.81 -18.77
CA GLY A 49 1.62 -2.05 -19.41
C GLY A 49 1.43 -3.30 -18.54
N ALA A 50 2.42 -4.20 -18.53
CA ALA A 50 2.32 -5.50 -17.87
C ALA A 50 2.06 -5.41 -16.35
N VAL A 51 2.60 -4.41 -15.65
CA VAL A 51 2.37 -4.24 -14.21
C VAL A 51 0.96 -3.72 -13.88
N HIS A 52 0.20 -3.30 -14.88
CA HIS A 52 -1.23 -2.98 -14.74
C HIS A 52 -2.14 -4.17 -15.15
N SER A 53 -1.57 -5.36 -15.34
CA SER A 53 -2.32 -6.58 -15.65
C SER A 53 -2.71 -7.37 -14.40
N VAL A 54 -3.97 -7.79 -14.35
CA VAL A 54 -4.48 -8.70 -13.32
C VAL A 54 -3.77 -10.05 -13.39
N ALA A 55 -3.52 -10.56 -14.60
CA ALA A 55 -2.85 -11.84 -14.80
C ALA A 55 -1.41 -11.79 -14.29
N PHE A 56 -0.69 -10.69 -14.55
CA PHE A 56 0.65 -10.47 -14.03
C PHE A 56 0.69 -10.59 -12.51
N TRP A 57 -0.21 -9.89 -11.81
CA TRP A 57 -0.22 -9.91 -10.34
C TRP A 57 -0.69 -11.24 -9.75
N ILE A 58 -1.63 -11.94 -10.37
CA ILE A 58 -2.00 -13.30 -9.94
C ILE A 58 -0.78 -14.22 -9.99
N VAL A 59 -0.04 -14.20 -11.11
CA VAL A 59 1.17 -15.03 -11.28
C VAL A 59 2.28 -14.60 -10.33
N ALA A 60 2.55 -13.30 -10.20
CA ALA A 60 3.58 -12.76 -9.31
C ALA A 60 3.33 -13.10 -7.83
N PHE A 61 2.06 -13.22 -7.42
CA PHE A 61 1.70 -13.62 -6.06
C PHE A 61 1.69 -15.13 -5.82
N VAL A 62 1.79 -15.99 -6.84
CA VAL A 62 1.94 -17.45 -6.63
C VAL A 62 3.10 -17.79 -5.69
N PRO A 63 4.35 -17.35 -5.94
CA PRO A 63 5.45 -17.63 -5.02
C PRO A 63 5.21 -17.03 -3.63
N VAL A 64 4.61 -15.84 -3.54
CA VAL A 64 4.27 -15.22 -2.25
C VAL A 64 3.28 -16.10 -1.47
N LEU A 65 2.22 -16.58 -2.12
CA LEU A 65 1.21 -17.45 -1.51
C LEU A 65 1.81 -18.78 -1.04
N LEU A 66 2.77 -19.33 -1.78
CA LEU A 66 3.49 -20.55 -1.39
C LEU A 66 4.44 -20.31 -0.20
N LEU A 67 5.13 -19.17 -0.15
CA LEU A 67 6.15 -18.87 0.86
C LEU A 67 5.57 -18.40 2.20
N ILE A 68 4.59 -17.47 2.18
CA ILE A 68 4.03 -16.88 3.41
C ILE A 68 2.62 -17.39 3.74
N GLY A 69 2.08 -18.27 2.90
CA GLY A 69 0.76 -18.88 3.04
C GLY A 69 -0.40 -17.95 2.65
N PRO A 70 -1.59 -18.51 2.35
CA PRO A 70 -2.75 -17.75 1.92
C PRO A 70 -3.26 -16.77 2.97
N LYS A 71 -3.05 -17.06 4.27
CA LYS A 71 -3.47 -16.18 5.37
C LYS A 71 -2.81 -14.80 5.32
N ARG A 72 -1.59 -14.68 4.79
CA ARG A 72 -0.89 -13.40 4.66
C ARG A 72 -0.78 -12.95 3.21
N GLY A 73 -0.67 -13.88 2.27
CA GLY A 73 -0.56 -13.57 0.85
C GLY A 73 -1.87 -13.07 0.22
N LEU A 74 -3.03 -13.64 0.56
CA LEU A 74 -4.31 -13.20 -0.03
C LEU A 74 -4.67 -11.76 0.34
N PRO A 75 -4.48 -11.28 1.58
CA PRO A 75 -4.65 -9.87 1.91
C PRO A 75 -3.78 -8.94 1.07
N CYS A 76 -2.50 -9.30 0.85
CA CYS A 76 -1.58 -8.51 0.04
C CYS A 76 -1.97 -8.51 -1.44
N LEU A 77 -2.41 -9.67 -1.96
CA LEU A 77 -2.93 -9.77 -3.32
C LEU A 77 -4.20 -8.92 -3.50
N ALA A 78 -5.14 -8.97 -2.55
CA ALA A 78 -6.34 -8.14 -2.57
C ALA A 78 -6.01 -6.64 -2.52
N SER A 79 -5.05 -6.24 -1.68
CA SER A 79 -4.51 -4.87 -1.63
C SER A 79 -3.89 -4.41 -2.95
N THR A 80 -3.28 -5.33 -3.70
CA THR A 80 -2.66 -5.02 -5.00
C THR A 80 -3.72 -4.97 -6.10
N LEU A 81 -4.59 -5.98 -6.18
CA LEU A 81 -5.60 -6.09 -7.24
C LEU A 81 -6.67 -4.99 -7.19
N GLN A 82 -6.98 -4.43 -6.01
CA GLN A 82 -7.91 -3.28 -5.96
C GLN A 82 -7.38 -2.08 -6.76
N HIS A 83 -6.07 -1.93 -6.90
CA HIS A 83 -5.49 -0.85 -7.68
C HIS A 83 -6.03 -0.90 -9.12
N LEU A 84 -5.94 -2.08 -9.72
CA LEU A 84 -6.32 -2.36 -11.10
C LEU A 84 -7.85 -2.43 -11.27
N LEU A 85 -8.52 -3.15 -10.36
CA LEU A 85 -9.93 -3.52 -10.49
C LEU A 85 -10.88 -2.46 -9.94
N PHE A 86 -10.38 -1.50 -9.17
CA PHE A 86 -11.18 -0.44 -8.58
C PHE A 86 -10.59 0.95 -8.88
N GLY A 87 -9.36 1.24 -8.48
CA GLY A 87 -8.77 2.58 -8.64
C GLY A 87 -8.62 3.00 -10.11
N ASP A 88 -8.02 2.12 -10.90
CA ASP A 88 -7.76 2.31 -12.33
C ASP A 88 -9.03 2.28 -13.17
N MET A 89 -9.94 1.35 -12.85
CA MET A 89 -11.24 1.26 -13.53
C MET A 89 -12.04 2.56 -13.43
N VAL A 90 -11.89 3.35 -12.36
CA VAL A 90 -12.54 4.65 -12.25
C VAL A 90 -11.79 5.70 -13.07
N ALA A 91 -10.48 5.82 -12.86
CA ALA A 91 -9.72 6.99 -13.30
C ALA A 91 -9.34 6.95 -14.79
N ALA A 92 -9.09 5.77 -15.36
CA ALA A 92 -8.46 5.65 -16.68
C ALA A 92 -9.01 4.44 -17.45
N LYS A 93 -8.44 4.20 -18.63
CA LYS A 93 -8.68 2.99 -19.43
C LYS A 93 -7.38 2.22 -19.58
N TYR A 94 -7.15 1.24 -18.72
CA TYR A 94 -5.92 0.45 -18.71
C TYR A 94 -6.11 -0.95 -19.31
N LYS A 95 -5.03 -1.52 -19.84
CA LYS A 95 -5.01 -2.84 -20.47
C LYS A 95 -4.90 -3.95 -19.41
N ILE A 96 -5.91 -4.09 -18.57
CA ILE A 96 -5.86 -4.99 -17.40
C ILE A 96 -5.76 -6.50 -17.72
N LEU A 97 -5.99 -6.88 -18.98
CA LEU A 97 -6.01 -8.27 -19.45
C LEU A 97 -4.76 -8.68 -20.25
N VAL A 98 -3.71 -7.85 -20.32
CA VAL A 98 -2.45 -8.22 -20.97
C VAL A 98 -1.87 -9.49 -20.32
N PRO A 99 -1.38 -10.49 -21.07
CA PRO A 99 -1.17 -10.51 -22.53
C PRO A 99 -2.34 -11.10 -23.35
N PHE A 100 -3.49 -11.37 -22.72
CA PHE A 100 -4.62 -12.00 -23.42
C PHE A 100 -5.41 -11.02 -24.28
N SER A 101 -5.41 -9.72 -23.93
CA SER A 101 -6.06 -8.66 -24.70
C SER A 101 -5.43 -7.31 -24.41
N ASP A 102 -5.26 -6.49 -25.46
CA ASP A 102 -4.83 -5.10 -25.37
C ASP A 102 -5.99 -4.11 -25.24
N THR A 103 -7.21 -4.61 -25.01
CA THR A 103 -8.39 -3.75 -24.84
C THR A 103 -8.29 -2.98 -23.53
N GLY A 104 -8.42 -1.65 -23.60
CA GLY A 104 -8.49 -0.80 -22.42
C GLY A 104 -9.84 -0.91 -21.72
N PHE A 105 -9.83 -1.20 -20.41
CA PHE A 105 -11.01 -1.28 -19.56
C PHE A 105 -11.03 -0.13 -18.56
N GLY A 106 -12.24 0.36 -18.24
CA GLY A 106 -12.46 1.42 -17.26
C GLY A 106 -13.37 2.54 -17.77
N PHE A 107 -13.83 3.37 -16.86
CA PHE A 107 -14.71 4.50 -17.12
C PHE A 107 -13.96 5.69 -17.71
N GLY A 108 -12.65 5.81 -17.44
CA GLY A 108 -11.82 6.90 -17.97
C GLY A 108 -12.28 8.28 -17.52
N LEU A 109 -12.73 8.42 -16.28
CA LEU A 109 -13.27 9.68 -15.76
C LEU A 109 -12.19 10.76 -15.58
N GLY A 110 -10.92 10.37 -15.50
CA GLY A 110 -9.79 11.24 -15.23
C GLY A 110 -9.45 11.34 -13.74
N LEU A 111 -8.17 11.54 -13.44
CA LEU A 111 -7.64 11.62 -12.07
C LEU A 111 -8.21 12.82 -11.29
N LEU A 112 -8.40 13.96 -11.95
CA LEU A 112 -8.92 15.20 -11.36
C LEU A 112 -10.45 15.30 -11.39
N SER A 113 -11.16 14.25 -11.80
CA SER A 113 -12.62 14.27 -11.80
C SER A 113 -13.17 14.31 -10.37
N THR A 114 -14.34 14.92 -10.20
CA THR A 114 -15.03 14.98 -8.91
C THR A 114 -15.23 13.60 -8.29
N ILE A 115 -15.52 12.58 -9.11
CA ILE A 115 -15.70 11.19 -8.65
C ILE A 115 -14.38 10.63 -8.14
N SER A 116 -13.29 10.76 -8.90
CA SER A 116 -11.96 10.30 -8.47
C SER A 116 -11.54 10.97 -7.16
N LEU A 117 -11.62 12.30 -7.08
CA LEU A 117 -11.26 13.06 -5.87
C LEU A 117 -12.18 12.73 -4.67
N SER A 118 -13.46 12.45 -4.91
CA SER A 118 -14.38 12.03 -3.83
C SER A 118 -14.01 10.64 -3.30
N LEU A 119 -13.64 9.70 -4.18
CA LEU A 119 -13.20 8.36 -3.79
C LEU A 119 -11.85 8.36 -3.09
N GLU A 120 -10.96 9.29 -3.42
CA GLU A 120 -9.71 9.54 -2.67
C GLU A 120 -10.01 9.89 -1.21
N LEU A 121 -10.83 10.93 -1.02
CA LEU A 121 -11.20 11.41 0.31
C LEU A 121 -11.97 10.34 1.10
N LEU A 122 -12.91 9.66 0.45
CA LEU A 122 -13.66 8.57 1.07
C LEU A 122 -12.72 7.43 1.49
N GLY A 123 -11.78 7.06 0.63
CA GLY A 123 -10.75 6.07 0.93
C GLY A 123 -9.93 6.48 2.16
N PHE A 124 -9.44 7.72 2.19
CA PHE A 124 -8.69 8.26 3.34
C PHE A 124 -9.47 8.17 4.65
N PHE A 125 -10.73 8.63 4.68
CA PHE A 125 -11.56 8.53 5.89
C PHE A 125 -11.86 7.07 6.27
N ALA A 126 -12.10 6.20 5.29
CA ALA A 126 -12.28 4.78 5.52
C ALA A 126 -11.03 4.15 6.15
N PHE A 127 -9.83 4.50 5.66
CA PHE A 127 -8.57 4.08 6.26
C PHE A 127 -8.47 4.53 7.72
N ILE A 128 -8.67 5.81 8.01
CA ILE A 128 -8.56 6.36 9.38
C ILE A 128 -9.53 5.63 10.31
N MET A 129 -10.79 5.48 9.90
CA MET A 129 -11.81 4.77 10.67
C MET A 129 -11.43 3.30 10.92
N LEU A 130 -11.13 2.55 9.87
CA LEU A 130 -10.83 1.12 9.96
C LEU A 130 -9.53 0.86 10.75
N ALA A 131 -8.49 1.68 10.56
CA ALA A 131 -7.23 1.60 11.30
C ALA A 131 -7.41 1.99 12.77
N HIS A 132 -8.23 3.01 13.06
CA HIS A 132 -8.53 3.41 14.43
C HIS A 132 -9.27 2.29 15.19
N PHE A 133 -10.38 1.78 14.65
CA PHE A 133 -11.19 0.76 15.31
C PHE A 133 -10.52 -0.60 15.41
N SER A 134 -9.55 -0.90 14.54
CA SER A 134 -8.74 -2.12 14.65
C SER A 134 -7.54 -1.98 15.60
N GLY A 135 -7.28 -0.77 16.12
CA GLY A 135 -6.12 -0.47 16.97
C GLY A 135 -4.80 -0.39 16.22
N GLU A 136 -4.80 -0.57 14.90
CA GLU A 136 -3.60 -0.56 14.06
C GLU A 136 -3.09 0.86 13.80
N LEU A 137 -3.97 1.86 13.83
CA LEU A 137 -3.55 3.26 13.78
C LEU A 137 -2.60 3.57 14.95
N ARG A 138 -2.90 3.08 16.16
CA ARG A 138 -2.01 3.23 17.33
C ARG A 138 -0.68 2.53 17.13
N ALA A 139 -0.61 1.43 16.38
CA ALA A 139 0.65 0.74 16.10
C ALA A 139 1.63 1.61 15.30
N LEU A 140 1.12 2.46 14.40
CA LEU A 140 1.94 3.40 13.63
C LEU A 140 2.66 4.44 14.50
N PHE A 141 2.16 4.72 15.71
CA PHE A 141 2.78 5.67 16.66
C PHE A 141 3.68 4.98 17.69
N ARG A 142 3.86 3.65 17.65
CA ARG A 142 4.75 2.96 18.59
C ARG A 142 6.19 3.00 18.11
N LYS A 143 7.15 3.00 19.04
CA LYS A 143 8.59 2.86 18.75
C LYS A 143 8.89 1.41 18.36
N ASP A 144 8.58 1.05 17.13
CA ASP A 144 8.71 -0.30 16.60
C ASP A 144 9.50 -0.24 15.28
N PRO A 145 10.68 -0.88 15.17
CA PRO A 145 11.51 -0.87 13.96
C PRO A 145 10.75 -1.22 12.68
N GLU A 146 9.69 -2.02 12.78
CA GLU A 146 8.86 -2.40 11.64
C GLU A 146 8.10 -1.21 11.02
N ASN A 147 7.89 -0.14 11.78
CA ASN A 147 7.31 1.10 11.29
C ASN A 147 8.23 1.84 10.30
N LEU A 148 9.51 1.48 10.21
CA LEU A 148 10.40 1.99 9.16
C LEU A 148 9.90 1.63 7.75
N LEU A 149 9.11 0.55 7.61
CA LEU A 149 8.46 0.19 6.36
C LEU A 149 7.49 1.26 5.85
N SER A 150 7.02 2.17 6.71
CA SER A 150 6.18 3.31 6.32
C SER A 150 6.91 4.29 5.40
N LEU A 151 8.24 4.21 5.31
CA LEU A 151 9.04 5.11 4.46
C LEU A 151 8.74 4.87 2.97
N LEU A 152 8.51 3.63 2.56
CA LEU A 152 8.21 3.29 1.17
C LEU A 152 6.89 3.94 0.69
N PRO A 153 5.74 3.75 1.38
CA PRO A 153 4.52 4.48 1.02
C PRO A 153 4.64 6.00 1.23
N ALA A 154 5.52 6.48 2.12
CA ALA A 154 5.77 7.93 2.24
C ALA A 154 6.46 8.50 0.99
N VAL A 155 7.43 7.79 0.41
CA VAL A 155 8.08 8.19 -0.85
C VAL A 155 7.07 8.21 -1.99
N ALA A 156 6.19 7.21 -2.06
CA ALA A 156 5.08 7.23 -3.01
C ALA A 156 4.21 8.50 -2.80
N MET A 157 3.77 8.76 -1.57
CA MET A 157 2.98 9.97 -1.27
C MET A 157 3.66 11.27 -1.71
N LEU A 158 4.97 11.41 -1.54
CA LEU A 158 5.71 12.57 -2.02
C LEU A 158 5.58 12.76 -3.53
N ALA A 159 5.75 11.67 -4.31
CA ALA A 159 5.59 11.70 -5.76
C ALA A 159 4.14 12.06 -6.18
N SER A 160 3.15 11.59 -5.43
CA SER A 160 1.73 11.94 -5.65
C SER A 160 1.46 13.42 -5.42
N ILE A 161 2.01 14.01 -4.36
CA ILE A 161 1.85 15.44 -4.06
C ILE A 161 2.55 16.29 -5.11
N GLU A 162 3.79 15.95 -5.48
CA GLU A 162 4.51 16.65 -6.55
C GLU A 162 3.72 16.64 -7.86
N SER A 163 3.18 15.48 -8.24
CA SER A 163 2.35 15.32 -9.43
C SER A 163 1.07 16.16 -9.37
N ALA A 164 0.40 16.20 -8.21
CA ALA A 164 -0.80 17.01 -8.01
C ALA A 164 -0.51 18.51 -8.13
N LEU A 165 0.59 18.99 -7.55
CA LEU A 165 1.03 20.38 -7.67
C LEU A 165 1.33 20.77 -9.12
N TRP A 166 1.94 19.87 -9.89
CA TRP A 166 2.27 20.11 -11.29
C TRP A 166 1.03 20.14 -12.20
N MET A 167 0.00 19.35 -11.89
CA MET A 167 -1.27 19.30 -12.63
C MET A 167 -2.22 20.46 -12.34
N GLY A 168 -1.85 21.40 -11.47
CA GLY A 168 -2.58 22.63 -11.19
C GLY A 168 -3.55 22.51 -10.01
N GLY A 169 -3.19 23.13 -8.87
CA GLY A 169 -4.05 23.24 -7.70
C GLY A 169 -4.90 24.52 -7.67
N LEU A 170 -5.89 24.53 -6.76
CA LEU A 170 -6.69 25.67 -6.26
C LEU A 170 -8.15 25.81 -6.75
N GLY A 171 -8.91 24.71 -6.69
CA GLY A 171 -10.35 24.75 -6.40
C GLY A 171 -10.64 24.33 -4.95
N THR A 172 -11.83 24.57 -4.40
CA THR A 172 -12.17 24.23 -2.99
C THR A 172 -12.07 22.72 -2.70
N VAL A 173 -12.43 21.86 -3.66
CA VAL A 173 -12.25 20.39 -3.55
C VAL A 173 -10.76 20.00 -3.53
N ALA A 174 -9.90 20.80 -4.19
CA ALA A 174 -8.46 20.59 -4.15
C ALA A 174 -7.92 20.82 -2.74
N PHE A 175 -8.42 21.79 -1.96
CA PHE A 175 -7.90 22.04 -0.61
C PHE A 175 -8.06 20.84 0.33
N CYS A 176 -9.26 20.24 0.41
CA CYS A 176 -9.48 19.08 1.27
C CYS A 176 -8.65 17.87 0.83
N PHE A 177 -8.52 17.68 -0.49
CA PHE A 177 -7.71 16.63 -1.08
C PHE A 177 -6.22 16.81 -0.76
N GLU A 178 -5.66 18.01 -0.97
CA GLU A 178 -4.28 18.35 -0.61
C GLU A 178 -4.03 18.18 0.89
N ALA A 179 -4.96 18.66 1.73
CA ALA A 179 -4.89 18.47 3.17
C ALA A 179 -4.86 16.99 3.56
N ALA A 180 -5.65 16.13 2.90
CA ALA A 180 -5.65 14.70 3.13
C ALA A 180 -4.31 14.06 2.69
N GLN A 181 -3.77 14.43 1.52
CA GLN A 181 -2.46 13.94 1.07
C GLN A 181 -1.35 14.31 2.05
N VAL A 182 -1.26 15.58 2.43
CA VAL A 182 -0.24 16.07 3.38
C VAL A 182 -0.40 15.40 4.74
N SER A 183 -1.63 15.29 5.26
CA SER A 183 -1.89 14.63 6.55
C SER A 183 -1.48 13.16 6.54
N PHE A 184 -1.76 12.45 5.44
CA PHE A 184 -1.39 11.05 5.28
C PHE A 184 0.14 10.88 5.15
N LEU A 185 0.80 11.75 4.39
CA LEU A 185 2.26 11.78 4.32
C LEU A 185 2.89 12.01 5.70
N LEU A 186 2.42 12.99 6.46
CA LEU A 186 2.92 13.27 7.80
C LEU A 186 2.73 12.08 8.75
N LEU A 187 1.60 11.37 8.65
CA LEU A 187 1.37 10.13 9.39
C LEU A 187 2.42 9.06 9.05
N LEU A 188 2.72 8.85 7.76
CA LEU A 188 3.70 7.86 7.32
C LEU A 188 5.14 8.24 7.69
N LEU A 189 5.51 9.51 7.57
CA LEU A 189 6.81 10.02 8.00
C LEU A 189 6.98 9.89 9.51
N TYR A 190 5.96 10.27 10.29
CA TYR A 190 5.99 10.09 11.74
C TYR A 190 6.13 8.61 12.12
N SER A 191 5.38 7.73 11.46
CA SER A 191 5.50 6.29 11.67
C SER A 191 6.93 5.80 11.38
N SER A 192 7.53 6.26 10.27
CA SER A 192 8.91 5.94 9.91
C SER A 192 9.92 6.41 10.95
N LEU A 193 9.74 7.64 11.48
CA LEU A 193 10.57 8.18 12.56
C LEU A 193 10.45 7.34 13.85
N MET A 194 9.24 6.89 14.19
CA MET A 194 9.04 5.99 15.31
C MET A 194 9.71 4.63 15.09
N GLY A 195 9.78 4.17 13.83
CA GLY A 195 10.58 3.01 13.44
C GLY A 195 12.07 3.20 13.66
N ALA A 196 12.63 4.32 13.19
CA ALA A 196 14.04 4.66 13.41
C ALA A 196 14.39 4.84 14.90
N ALA A 197 13.46 5.33 15.72
CA ALA A 197 13.61 5.46 17.17
C ALA A 197 13.40 4.13 17.94
N GLY A 198 12.93 3.07 17.27
CA GLY A 198 12.77 1.74 17.83
C GLY A 198 14.12 1.05 18.02
N LYS A 199 14.31 0.37 19.16
CA LYS A 199 15.52 -0.47 19.34
C LYS A 199 15.40 -1.68 18.43
N MET A 200 16.36 -1.87 17.53
CA MET A 200 16.48 -3.15 16.83
C MET A 200 16.74 -4.26 17.87
N PRO A 201 16.07 -5.41 17.78
CA PRO A 201 16.44 -6.56 18.60
C PRO A 201 17.90 -6.90 18.28
N ILE A 202 18.80 -6.65 19.22
CA ILE A 202 20.17 -7.13 19.15
C ILE A 202 20.02 -8.65 19.14
N ALA A 203 20.32 -9.29 18.01
CA ALA A 203 20.36 -10.74 17.93
C ALA A 203 21.36 -11.23 18.98
N SER A 204 20.87 -11.75 20.10
CA SER A 204 21.72 -12.34 21.12
C SER A 204 22.33 -13.60 20.52
N ARG A 205 23.56 -13.45 20.04
CA ARG A 205 24.42 -14.55 19.60
C ARG A 205 24.92 -15.29 20.84
N GLU A 206 24.02 -15.91 21.61
CA GLU A 206 24.38 -16.84 22.67
C GLU A 206 24.38 -18.26 22.12
N GLY A 207 25.41 -18.55 21.33
CA GLY A 207 25.88 -19.92 21.12
C GLY A 207 26.68 -20.33 22.35
N GLY A 208 26.00 -20.58 23.46
CA GLY A 208 26.61 -21.16 24.67
C GLY A 208 27.02 -22.60 24.40
N PHE A 209 28.26 -22.82 23.97
CA PHE A 209 28.88 -24.13 23.94
C PHE A 209 29.20 -24.55 25.39
N GLN A 210 28.21 -25.12 26.09
CA GLN A 210 28.46 -25.91 27.28
C GLN A 210 28.70 -27.37 26.86
N SER A 211 29.97 -27.71 26.62
CA SER A 211 30.42 -29.10 26.62
C SER A 211 30.64 -29.54 28.06
N GLY A 212 29.64 -30.24 28.61
CA GLY A 212 29.69 -30.84 29.93
C GLY A 212 30.83 -31.87 30.07
N ARG A 213 31.62 -31.71 31.14
CA ARG A 213 32.39 -32.79 31.74
C ARG A 213 31.43 -33.75 32.46
N GLY A 214 31.46 -35.00 32.03
CA GLY A 214 31.13 -36.20 32.82
C GLY A 214 31.95 -37.32 32.18
N SER A 215 32.55 -38.28 32.86
CA SER A 215 32.46 -38.78 34.23
C SER A 215 33.65 -39.73 34.41
N LYS A 216 34.21 -39.73 35.62
CA LYS A 216 34.93 -40.81 36.33
C LYS A 216 35.52 -41.98 35.54
#